data_AF-A0A2S2QD66-F1
#
_entry.id   AF-A0A2S2QD66-F1
#
_cell.length_a   1.000
_cell.length_b   1.000
_cell.length_c   1.000
_cell.angle_alpha   90.00
_cell.angle_beta   90.00
_cell.angle_gamma   90.00
#
_symmetry.space_group_name_H-M   'P 1'
#
loop_
_entity.id
_entity.type
_entity.pdbx_description
1 polymer ?
#
loop_
_entity_poly.entity_id
_entity_poly.type
_entity_poly.pdbx_seq_one_letter_code
_entity_poly.pdbx_strand_id
1 'polypeptide(L)'
;MPHCVQCATYCPPGMLPSKLVCGSDGRTYQSTCHLREAACRVGKAIPIAYKGRCKKSATCATVSCKGGQKCLVEKSGRPRCVTCNLPCPEPETSGGKRKDTGGPVCGSNDKTYHSWCHMFMDACATGLVIETKASGPCRRHEGDGIGDTDVFNGNWNFVNASNVVLADAV
;
A
#
# COMPACT_ATOMS: atom_id res chain seq x y z
N MET A 1 7.83 12.39 8.80
CA MET A 1 8.34 12.84 10.11
C MET A 1 9.77 12.33 10.28
N PRO A 2 10.79 13.17 10.04
CA PRO A 2 12.18 12.80 10.28
C PRO A 2 12.44 12.68 11.79
N HIS A 3 13.28 11.74 12.20
CA HIS A 3 13.66 11.53 13.58
C HIS A 3 15.10 11.01 13.65
N CYS A 4 15.83 11.42 14.67
CA CYS A 4 17.20 10.96 14.91
C CYS A 4 17.18 9.62 15.63
N VAL A 5 17.96 8.65 15.15
CA VAL A 5 18.08 7.33 15.76
C VAL A 5 19.55 6.92 15.83
N GLN A 6 19.89 6.13 16.83
CA GLN A 6 21.19 5.46 16.89
C GLN A 6 21.06 4.08 16.24
N CYS A 7 21.80 3.87 15.15
CA CYS A 7 21.83 2.59 14.46
C CYS A 7 22.63 1.56 15.25
N ALA A 8 22.26 0.28 15.14
CA ALA A 8 23.06 -0.80 15.66
C ALA A 8 24.48 -0.72 15.08
N THR A 9 25.48 -0.81 15.95
CA THR A 9 26.91 -0.78 15.57
C THR A 9 27.53 -2.16 15.52
N TYR A 10 26.86 -3.15 16.12
CA TYR A 10 27.31 -4.53 16.15
C TYR A 10 26.16 -5.48 15.85
N CYS A 11 26.38 -6.36 14.88
CA CYS A 11 25.53 -7.49 14.59
C CYS A 11 26.38 -8.76 14.68
N PRO A 12 25.96 -9.79 15.44
CA PRO A 12 26.72 -11.03 15.49
C PRO A 12 26.78 -11.68 14.11
N PRO A 13 27.93 -12.25 13.71
CA PRO A 13 28.11 -12.81 12.37
C PRO A 13 27.04 -13.87 12.07
N GLY A 14 26.41 -13.73 10.91
CA GLY A 14 25.39 -14.66 10.43
C GLY A 14 26.03 -15.91 9.81
N MET A 15 26.62 -16.78 10.63
CA MET A 15 27.35 -17.95 10.10
C MET A 15 26.46 -19.03 9.47
N LEU A 16 25.14 -18.99 9.71
CA LEU A 16 24.19 -20.01 9.25
C LEU A 16 23.36 -19.54 8.06
N PRO A 17 23.23 -20.34 6.99
CA PRO A 17 22.37 -20.00 5.86
C PRO A 17 20.90 -19.77 6.23
N SER A 18 20.43 -20.40 7.31
CA SER A 18 19.07 -20.24 7.83
C SER A 18 18.77 -18.85 8.40
N LYS A 19 19.80 -18.06 8.72
CA LYS A 19 19.66 -16.68 9.22
C LYS A 19 19.59 -15.64 8.11
N LEU A 20 19.97 -16.00 6.88
CA LEU A 20 19.94 -15.08 5.74
C LEU A 20 18.52 -14.58 5.47
N VAL A 21 18.41 -13.33 5.04
CA VAL A 21 17.14 -12.73 4.62
C VAL A 21 17.32 -11.94 3.34
N CYS A 22 16.31 -11.98 2.47
CA CYS A 22 16.24 -11.14 1.29
C CYS A 22 15.47 -9.87 1.64
N GLY A 23 16.08 -8.70 1.43
CA GLY A 23 15.39 -7.42 1.55
C GLY A 23 14.51 -7.13 0.33
N SER A 24 13.50 -6.28 0.52
CA SER A 24 12.67 -5.70 -0.57
C SER A 24 13.51 -4.89 -1.58
N ASP A 25 14.66 -4.39 -1.15
CA ASP A 25 15.67 -3.77 -2.02
C ASP A 25 16.37 -4.78 -2.96
N GLY A 26 16.15 -6.09 -2.77
CA GLY A 26 16.75 -7.17 -3.56
C GLY A 26 18.17 -7.54 -3.10
N ARG A 27 18.61 -7.05 -1.94
CA ARG A 27 19.91 -7.40 -1.36
C ARG A 27 19.75 -8.50 -0.33
N THR A 28 20.73 -9.41 -0.30
CA THR A 28 20.78 -10.46 0.73
C THR A 28 21.53 -9.94 1.95
N TYR A 29 20.94 -10.10 3.12
CA TYR A 29 21.53 -9.73 4.40
C TYR A 29 21.84 -10.97 5.22
N GLN A 30 22.98 -10.96 5.92
CA GLN A 30 23.44 -12.10 6.73
C GLN A 30 22.49 -12.44 7.89
N SER A 31 21.75 -11.46 8.38
CA SER A 31 20.70 -11.64 9.38
C SER A 31 19.73 -10.46 9.37
N THR A 32 18.61 -10.61 10.08
CA THR A 32 17.68 -9.50 10.34
C THR A 32 18.35 -8.30 11.02
N CYS A 33 19.40 -8.52 11.82
CA CYS A 33 20.16 -7.43 12.45
C CYS A 33 20.86 -6.57 11.38
N HIS A 34 21.62 -7.21 10.49
CA HIS A 34 22.34 -6.51 9.41
C HIS A 34 21.39 -5.76 8.47
N LEU A 35 20.20 -6.31 8.21
CA LEU A 35 19.18 -5.62 7.42
C LEU A 35 18.65 -4.36 8.15
N ARG A 36 18.38 -4.45 9.46
CA ARG A 36 17.93 -3.31 10.26
C ARG A 36 19.00 -2.23 10.38
N GLU A 37 20.25 -2.64 10.57
CA GLU A 37 21.40 -1.74 10.56
C GLU A 37 21.49 -0.99 9.22
N ALA A 38 21.41 -1.70 8.09
CA ALA A 38 21.44 -1.09 6.77
C ALA A 38 20.26 -0.14 6.54
N ALA A 39 19.04 -0.55 6.89
CA ALA A 39 17.85 0.30 6.81
C ALA A 39 18.00 1.59 7.63
N CYS A 40 18.56 1.47 8.84
CA CYS A 40 18.81 2.61 9.71
C CYS A 40 19.84 3.57 9.11
N ARG A 41 20.98 3.06 8.62
CA ARG A 41 22.04 3.89 8.01
C ARG A 41 21.59 4.62 6.75
N VAL A 42 20.72 4.00 5.94
CA VAL A 42 20.14 4.62 4.74
C VAL A 42 18.98 5.56 5.11
N GLY A 43 18.45 5.49 6.33
CA GLY A 43 17.28 6.29 6.75
C GLY A 43 15.99 5.86 6.06
N LYS A 44 15.93 4.66 5.49
CA LYS A 44 14.78 4.13 4.76
C LYS A 44 14.45 2.73 5.23
N ALA A 45 13.18 2.46 5.50
CA ALA A 45 12.73 1.12 5.87
C ALA A 45 13.00 0.12 4.73
N ILE A 46 13.72 -0.95 5.04
CA ILE A 46 13.94 -2.09 4.14
C ILE A 46 13.20 -3.29 4.73
N PRO A 47 11.93 -3.53 4.39
CA PRO A 47 11.24 -4.71 4.85
C PRO A 47 11.87 -5.99 4.27
N ILE A 48 11.78 -7.08 5.02
CA ILE A 48 12.15 -8.41 4.53
C ILE A 48 11.16 -8.83 3.45
N ALA A 49 11.67 -9.17 2.27
CA ALA A 49 10.90 -9.77 1.20
C ALA A 49 10.60 -11.24 1.54
N TYR A 50 11.61 -12.04 1.88
CA TYR A 50 11.45 -13.42 2.31
C TYR A 50 12.71 -13.93 3.03
N LYS A 51 12.58 -15.04 3.76
CA LYS A 51 13.71 -15.69 4.46
C LYS A 51 14.61 -16.44 3.47
N GLY A 52 15.92 -16.38 3.65
CA GLY A 52 16.93 -16.96 2.77
C GLY A 52 17.64 -15.94 1.88
N ARG A 53 18.41 -16.43 0.90
CA ARG A 53 19.12 -15.57 -0.07
C ARG A 53 18.18 -15.03 -1.14
N CYS A 54 18.44 -13.80 -1.60
CA CYS A 54 17.77 -13.28 -2.78
C CYS A 54 18.12 -14.14 -4.02
N LYS A 55 17.12 -14.43 -4.85
CA LYS A 55 17.29 -15.12 -6.14
C LYS A 55 17.05 -14.10 -7.26
N LYS A 56 17.86 -14.11 -8.31
CA LYS A 56 17.76 -13.13 -9.41
C LYS A 56 16.42 -13.17 -10.12
N SER A 57 15.87 -14.38 -10.32
CA SER A 57 14.55 -14.62 -10.93
C SER A 57 13.56 -15.16 -9.90
N ALA A 58 13.57 -14.59 -8.69
CA ALA A 58 12.60 -14.98 -7.67
C ALA A 58 11.19 -14.64 -8.14
N THR A 59 10.29 -15.62 -8.06
CA THR A 59 8.84 -15.44 -8.21
C THR A 59 8.12 -16.14 -7.06
N CYS A 60 6.82 -15.86 -6.87
CA CYS A 60 6.02 -16.53 -5.86
C CYS A 60 5.93 -18.05 -6.03
N ALA A 61 6.20 -18.58 -7.23
CA ALA A 61 6.30 -20.03 -7.46
C ALA A 61 7.60 -20.62 -6.89
N THR A 62 8.69 -19.85 -6.84
CA THR A 62 10.02 -20.31 -6.42
C THR A 62 10.37 -19.98 -4.97
N VAL A 63 9.56 -19.14 -4.32
CA VAL A 63 9.77 -18.65 -2.95
C VAL A 63 8.74 -19.31 -2.05
N SER A 64 9.22 -20.04 -1.04
CA SER A 64 8.36 -20.67 -0.03
C SER A 64 8.27 -19.78 1.21
N CYS A 65 7.11 -19.14 1.40
CA CYS A 65 6.81 -18.38 2.61
C CYS A 65 6.55 -19.33 3.79
N LYS A 66 7.04 -19.00 4.99
CA LYS A 66 6.93 -19.87 6.18
C LYS A 66 5.82 -19.38 7.13
N GLY A 67 5.08 -20.29 7.76
CA GLY A 67 4.13 -19.96 8.83
C GLY A 67 2.82 -19.32 8.36
N GLY A 68 2.19 -19.88 7.32
CA GLY A 68 0.89 -19.41 6.82
C GLY A 68 0.95 -18.05 6.10
N GLN A 69 2.14 -17.56 5.80
CA GLN A 69 2.35 -16.35 5.03
C GLN A 69 1.92 -16.53 3.57
N LYS A 70 1.31 -15.50 2.98
CA LYS A 70 1.01 -15.45 1.55
C LYS A 70 2.15 -14.75 0.80
N CYS A 71 2.37 -15.15 -0.44
CA CYS A 71 3.29 -14.47 -1.33
C CYS A 71 2.55 -13.43 -2.17
N LEU A 72 3.01 -12.18 -2.12
CA LEU A 72 2.52 -11.08 -2.95
C LEU A 72 3.61 -10.66 -3.94
N VAL A 73 3.20 -10.18 -5.10
CA VAL A 73 4.12 -9.67 -6.14
C VAL A 73 4.13 -8.15 -6.15
N GLU A 74 5.31 -7.55 -6.10
CA GLU A 74 5.49 -6.10 -6.27
C GLU A 74 5.42 -5.69 -7.75
N LYS A 75 5.23 -4.40 -8.03
CA LYS A 75 5.25 -3.85 -9.41
C LYS A 75 6.55 -4.17 -10.16
N SER A 76 7.65 -4.37 -9.43
CA SER A 76 8.96 -4.77 -9.97
C SER A 76 9.04 -6.26 -10.37
N GLY A 77 7.98 -7.04 -10.14
CA GLY A 77 7.95 -8.49 -10.35
C GLY A 77 8.58 -9.29 -9.20
N ARG A 78 9.05 -8.63 -8.14
CA ARG A 78 9.70 -9.30 -7.00
C ARG A 78 8.66 -9.88 -6.02
N PRO A 79 8.89 -11.08 -5.48
CA PRO A 79 7.99 -11.71 -4.52
C PRO A 79 8.26 -11.23 -3.09
N ARG A 80 7.19 -11.11 -2.32
CA ARG A 80 7.22 -10.69 -0.92
C ARG A 80 6.28 -11.55 -0.08
N CYS A 81 6.80 -12.18 0.96
CA CYS A 81 6.05 -12.94 1.94
C CYS A 81 5.48 -12.02 3.01
N VAL A 82 4.15 -12.04 3.16
CA VAL A 82 3.45 -11.25 4.17
C VAL A 82 2.45 -12.11 4.96
N THR A 83 2.07 -11.64 6.14
CA THR A 83 1.04 -12.27 6.97
C THR A 83 -0.29 -11.58 6.73
N CYS A 84 -1.30 -12.33 6.29
CA CYS A 84 -2.61 -11.79 5.90
C CYS A 84 -3.71 -11.99 6.95
N ASN A 85 -3.38 -12.52 8.13
CA ASN A 85 -4.36 -12.90 9.15
C ASN A 85 -4.64 -11.79 10.16
N LEU A 86 -4.66 -10.53 9.73
CA LEU A 86 -4.93 -9.39 10.61
C LEU A 86 -6.36 -8.89 10.36
N PRO A 87 -7.33 -9.18 11.25
CA PRO A 87 -8.66 -8.62 11.12
C PRO A 87 -8.58 -7.10 11.27
N CYS A 88 -9.32 -6.38 10.43
CA CYS A 88 -9.38 -4.92 10.51
C CYS A 88 -10.33 -4.49 11.63
N PRO A 89 -9.96 -3.48 12.44
CA PRO A 89 -10.87 -2.95 13.46
C PRO A 89 -12.07 -2.28 12.77
N GLU A 90 -13.27 -2.63 13.20
CA GLU A 90 -14.49 -1.95 12.79
C GLU A 90 -14.60 -0.58 13.48
N PRO A 91 -15.25 0.41 12.84
CA PRO A 91 -15.48 1.70 13.46
C PRO A 91 -16.48 1.55 14.61
N GLU A 92 -15.99 1.62 15.86
CA GLU A 92 -16.82 1.66 17.07
C GLU A 92 -17.84 2.83 16.97
N THR A 93 -19.14 2.53 16.81
CA THR A 93 -20.24 3.51 16.71
C THR A 93 -20.64 4.14 18.06
N SER A 94 -19.80 4.03 19.08
CA SER A 94 -20.17 4.31 20.47
C SER A 94 -19.34 5.45 21.07
N GLY A 95 -19.66 6.69 20.72
CA GLY A 95 -19.41 7.88 21.55
C GLY A 95 -17.96 8.23 21.97
N GLY A 96 -16.93 7.52 21.49
CA GLY A 96 -15.52 7.76 21.81
C GLY A 96 -14.81 8.50 20.68
N LYS A 97 -14.06 9.56 20.99
CA LYS A 97 -13.24 10.31 20.03
C LYS A 97 -12.47 9.36 19.10
N ARG A 98 -12.72 9.49 17.80
CA ARG A 98 -12.10 8.73 16.70
C ARG A 98 -10.59 8.64 16.90
N LYS A 99 -10.09 7.50 17.40
CA LYS A 99 -8.65 7.23 17.41
C LYS A 99 -8.27 6.67 16.05
N ASP A 100 -7.81 7.57 15.19
CA ASP A 100 -6.78 7.34 14.18
C ASP A 100 -6.79 5.98 13.46
N THR A 101 -7.86 5.66 12.72
CA THR A 101 -7.83 4.59 11.70
C THR A 101 -7.18 5.07 10.40
N GLY A 102 -6.12 5.89 10.49
CA GLY A 102 -5.27 6.31 9.37
C GLY A 102 -5.94 7.11 8.23
N GLY A 103 -7.26 7.31 8.30
CA GLY A 103 -8.05 7.95 7.24
C GLY A 103 -8.15 7.12 5.96
N PRO A 104 -8.95 7.58 4.98
CA PRO A 104 -9.00 6.95 3.67
C PRO A 104 -7.64 7.04 2.98
N VAL A 105 -7.29 6.03 2.19
CA VAL A 105 -6.03 5.97 1.44
C VAL A 105 -6.26 5.60 -0.02
N CYS A 106 -5.49 6.20 -0.91
CA CYS A 106 -5.49 5.86 -2.32
C CYS A 106 -4.42 4.79 -2.57
N GLY A 107 -4.87 3.61 -3.00
CA GLY A 107 -3.99 2.51 -3.36
C GLY A 107 -3.31 2.75 -4.71
N SER A 108 -2.23 2.02 -4.95
CA SER A 108 -1.47 2.07 -6.20
C SER A 108 -2.19 1.44 -7.40
N ASN A 109 -3.38 0.87 -7.17
CA ASN A 109 -4.35 0.36 -8.13
C ASN A 109 -5.51 1.35 -8.35
N ASP A 110 -5.33 2.62 -7.97
CA ASP A 110 -6.31 3.71 -8.12
C ASP A 110 -7.64 3.50 -7.39
N LYS A 111 -7.68 2.54 -6.46
CA LYS A 111 -8.82 2.27 -5.58
C LYS A 111 -8.65 3.02 -4.26
N THR A 112 -9.74 3.65 -3.82
CA THR A 112 -9.80 4.27 -2.48
C THR A 112 -10.19 3.23 -1.44
N TYR A 113 -9.44 3.16 -0.34
CA TYR A 113 -9.71 2.28 0.78
C TYR A 113 -10.04 3.09 2.02
N HIS A 114 -10.91 2.54 2.87
CA HIS A 114 -11.36 3.17 4.12
C HIS A 114 -10.23 3.34 5.15
N SER A 115 -9.27 2.43 5.13
CA SER A 115 -8.06 2.49 5.94
C SER A 115 -6.94 1.69 5.29
N TRP A 116 -5.72 1.87 5.80
CA TRP A 116 -4.56 1.10 5.39
C TRP A 116 -4.76 -0.42 5.58
N CYS A 117 -5.52 -0.84 6.59
CA CYS A 117 -5.84 -2.26 6.81
C CYS A 117 -6.67 -2.84 5.66
N HIS A 118 -7.72 -2.15 5.22
CA HIS A 118 -8.56 -2.59 4.10
C HIS A 118 -7.77 -2.66 2.79
N MET A 119 -6.87 -1.70 2.56
CA MET A 119 -5.94 -1.73 1.42
C MET A 119 -5.04 -2.97 1.46
N PHE A 120 -4.48 -3.28 2.63
CA PHE A 120 -3.61 -4.43 2.81
C PHE A 120 -4.36 -5.77 2.69
N MET A 121 -5.60 -5.85 3.16
CA MET A 121 -6.45 -7.03 2.99
C MET A 121 -6.76 -7.31 1.52
N ASP A 122 -7.02 -6.27 0.72
CA ASP A 122 -7.22 -6.41 -0.73
C ASP A 122 -5.92 -6.83 -1.44
N ALA A 123 -4.77 -6.30 -1.02
CA ALA A 123 -3.46 -6.77 -1.49
C ALA A 123 -3.27 -8.28 -1.23
N CYS A 124 -3.66 -8.73 -0.03
CA CYS A 124 -3.65 -10.14 0.35
C CYS A 124 -4.65 -11.03 -0.40
N ALA A 125 -5.77 -10.46 -0.87
CA ALA A 125 -6.76 -11.17 -1.68
C ALA A 125 -6.30 -11.30 -3.14
N THR A 126 -5.73 -10.22 -3.69
CA THR A 126 -5.29 -10.15 -5.09
C THR A 126 -3.93 -10.80 -5.34
N GLY A 127 -3.11 -11.01 -4.30
CA GLY A 127 -1.75 -11.52 -4.47
C GLY A 127 -0.75 -10.47 -4.98
N LEU A 128 -1.13 -9.19 -4.96
CA LEU A 128 -0.33 -8.08 -5.45
C LEU A 128 -0.06 -7.09 -4.31
N VAL A 129 1.17 -6.58 -4.23
CA VAL A 129 1.50 -5.53 -3.26
C VAL A 129 0.86 -4.22 -3.74
N ILE A 130 -0.12 -3.74 -2.98
CA ILE A 130 -0.74 -2.42 -3.19
C ILE A 130 0.00 -1.42 -2.30
N GLU A 131 0.67 -0.45 -2.92
CA GLU A 131 1.34 0.64 -2.21
C GLU A 131 0.39 1.83 -2.02
N THR A 132 0.63 2.64 -0.99
CA THR A 132 -0.12 3.88 -0.81
C THR A 132 0.38 4.92 -1.80
N LYS A 133 -0.46 5.30 -2.76
CA LYS A 133 -0.19 6.35 -3.74
C LYS A 133 -0.37 7.74 -3.14
N ALA A 134 -1.43 7.93 -2.34
CA ALA A 134 -1.71 9.17 -1.64
C ALA A 134 -2.49 8.91 -0.34
N SER A 135 -2.32 9.80 0.64
CA SER A 135 -3.23 9.91 1.77
C SER A 135 -4.52 10.59 1.32
N GLY A 136 -5.67 10.09 1.76
CA GLY A 136 -6.98 10.51 1.28
C GLY A 136 -7.50 9.65 0.11
N PRO A 137 -8.70 9.97 -0.39
CA PRO A 137 -9.26 9.30 -1.55
C PRO A 137 -8.43 9.56 -2.82
N CYS A 138 -8.48 8.61 -3.76
CA CYS A 138 -7.93 8.84 -5.09
C CYS A 138 -8.68 10.00 -5.76
N ARG A 139 -7.96 10.86 -6.49
CA ARG A 139 -8.59 11.90 -7.29
C ARG A 139 -9.43 11.21 -8.37
N ARG A 140 -10.75 11.37 -8.30
CA ARG A 140 -11.59 11.14 -9.48
C ARG A 140 -11.14 12.18 -10.50
N HIS A 141 -10.76 11.73 -11.69
CA HIS A 141 -10.77 12.66 -12.81
C HIS A 141 -12.23 13.06 -13.00
N GLU A 142 -12.52 14.33 -12.79
CA GLU A 142 -13.82 14.92 -13.10
C GLU A 142 -13.99 14.86 -14.61
N GLY A 143 -14.54 13.73 -15.10
CA GLY A 143 -14.49 13.39 -16.52
C GLY A 143 -15.12 12.05 -16.92
N ASP A 144 -15.50 11.19 -15.98
CA ASP A 144 -16.31 10.00 -16.28
C ASP A 144 -17.66 10.11 -15.55
N GLY A 145 -18.58 10.83 -16.17
CA GLY A 145 -19.98 10.82 -15.79
C GLY A 145 -20.62 9.48 -16.14
N ILE A 146 -20.65 8.55 -15.19
CA ILE A 146 -21.64 7.46 -15.16
C ILE A 146 -22.10 7.23 -13.72
N GLY A 147 -23.18 7.96 -13.38
CA GLY A 147 -24.36 7.48 -12.67
C GLY A 147 -24.20 6.88 -11.27
N ASP A 148 -24.18 7.75 -10.25
CA ASP A 148 -25.02 7.55 -9.07
C ASP A 148 -25.98 8.74 -9.02
N THR A 149 -27.21 8.54 -9.48
CA THR A 149 -28.31 9.47 -9.21
C THR A 149 -28.66 9.37 -7.73
N ASP A 150 -27.86 10.01 -6.89
CA ASP A 150 -28.35 10.46 -5.60
C ASP A 150 -29.26 11.64 -5.88
N VAL A 151 -30.57 11.39 -5.75
CA VAL A 151 -31.62 12.40 -5.76
C VAL A 151 -31.35 13.38 -4.62
N PHE A 152 -30.54 14.40 -4.88
CA PHE A 152 -30.52 15.61 -4.09
C PHE A 152 -31.77 16.41 -4.46
N ASN A 153 -32.81 16.18 -3.69
CA ASN A 153 -33.99 17.04 -3.62
C ASN A 153 -33.52 18.43 -3.14
N GLY A 154 -33.27 19.33 -4.08
CA GLY A 154 -32.63 20.62 -3.79
C GLY A 154 -32.48 21.50 -5.03
N ASN A 155 -33.63 21.93 -5.56
CA ASN A 155 -33.80 22.94 -6.60
C ASN A 155 -32.93 24.20 -6.39
N TRP A 156 -31.89 24.42 -7.21
CA TRP A 156 -31.42 25.76 -7.60
C TRP A 156 -30.81 25.73 -9.01
N ASN A 157 -31.57 26.29 -9.95
CA ASN A 157 -31.25 26.52 -11.35
C ASN A 157 -29.97 27.36 -11.53
N PHE A 158 -29.10 26.99 -12.47
CA PHE A 158 -28.52 27.89 -13.48
C PHE A 158 -28.01 27.05 -14.67
N VAL A 159 -28.83 26.93 -15.70
CA VAL A 159 -28.36 26.56 -17.05
C VAL A 159 -27.92 27.84 -17.76
N ASN A 160 -26.67 27.88 -18.23
CA ASN A 160 -26.39 28.47 -19.54
C ASN A 160 -25.05 27.95 -20.09
N ALA A 161 -25.12 26.95 -20.97
CA ALA A 161 -24.05 26.64 -21.90
C ALA A 161 -24.56 27.04 -23.29
N SER A 162 -23.90 28.05 -23.84
CA SER A 162 -24.05 28.58 -25.19
C SER A 162 -24.38 27.51 -26.22
N ASN A 163 -25.44 27.71 -26.99
CA ASN A 163 -25.47 27.30 -28.39
C ASN A 163 -26.28 28.29 -29.22
N VAL A 164 -25.55 28.89 -30.15
CA VAL A 164 -26.01 29.79 -31.21
C VAL A 164 -26.71 28.97 -32.28
N VAL A 165 -27.90 29.40 -32.72
CA VAL A 165 -28.36 29.17 -34.09
C VAL A 165 -29.24 30.32 -34.56
N LEU A 166 -28.64 31.06 -35.50
CA LEU A 166 -29.19 31.75 -36.69
C LEU A 166 -30.26 32.85 -36.52
N ALA A 167 -29.91 33.96 -37.16
CA ALA A 167 -30.75 35.12 -37.43
C ALA A 167 -31.94 34.77 -38.32
N ASP A 168 -33.05 35.48 -38.13
CA ASP A 168 -33.66 36.25 -39.21
C ASP A 168 -34.38 37.47 -38.62
N ALA A 169 -34.21 38.59 -39.33
CA ALA A 169 -34.76 39.91 -39.04
C ALA A 169 -36.14 40.07 -39.68
N VAL A 170 -37.09 40.66 -38.96
CA VAL A 170 -37.97 41.79 -39.38
C VAL A 170 -38.49 42.47 -38.11
#